data_AF-A0A5R2N2P8-F1
#
_entry.id   AF-A0A5R2N2P8-F1
#
_cell.length_a   1.000
_cell.length_b   1.000
_cell.length_c   1.000
_cell.angle_alpha   90.00
_cell.angle_beta   90.00
_cell.angle_gamma   90.00
#
_symmetry.space_group_name_H-M   'P 1'
#
loop_
_entity.id
_entity.type
_entity.pdbx_description
1 polymer ?
#
loop_
_entity_poly.entity_id
_entity_poly.type
_entity_poly.pdbx_seq_one_letter_code
_entity_poly.pdbx_strand_id
1 'polypeptide(L)' 'GKSGSDADAYAKEVVVSDIEEAGDHDVFRKIRKDFDAAGVEQSDHQIRRTMDELMAQAIEQIRNT' A
#
# COMPACT_ATOMS: atom_id res chain seq x y z
N GLY A 1 -0.05 -15.82 -1.95
CA GLY A 1 -0.44 -14.40 -1.84
C GLY A 1 -1.95 -14.27 -1.98
N LYS A 2 -2.53 -13.21 -1.42
CA LYS A 2 -3.98 -12.90 -1.52
C LYS A 2 -4.40 -12.75 -2.99
N SER A 3 -5.61 -13.15 -3.34
CA SER A 3 -6.16 -13.06 -4.70
C SER A 3 -7.66 -12.81 -4.66
N GLY A 4 -8.23 -12.39 -5.80
CA GLY A 4 -9.67 -12.12 -5.92
C GLY A 4 -10.18 -11.18 -4.84
N SER A 5 -11.29 -11.55 -4.21
CA SER A 5 -11.92 -10.74 -3.16
C SER A 5 -11.01 -10.42 -1.97
N ASP A 6 -10.08 -11.31 -1.63
CA ASP A 6 -9.18 -11.11 -0.49
C ASP A 6 -8.13 -10.04 -0.79
N ALA A 7 -7.71 -9.94 -2.05
CA ALA A 7 -6.85 -8.85 -2.51
C ALA A 7 -7.60 -7.52 -2.50
N ASP A 8 -8.85 -7.50 -2.98
CA ASP A 8 -9.68 -6.30 -3.00
C ASP A 8 -10.01 -5.80 -1.58
N ALA A 9 -10.32 -6.71 -0.67
CA ALA A 9 -10.56 -6.40 0.74
C ALA A 9 -9.31 -5.78 1.38
N TYR A 10 -8.15 -6.39 1.16
CA TYR A 10 -6.89 -5.87 1.67
C TYR A 10 -6.54 -4.50 1.10
N ALA A 11 -6.78 -4.26 -0.19
CA ALA A 11 -6.56 -2.95 -0.80
C ALA A 11 -7.41 -1.87 -0.12
N LYS A 12 -8.67 -2.16 0.21
CA LYS A 12 -9.55 -1.24 0.96
C LYS A 12 -9.03 -0.99 2.37
N GLU A 13 -8.60 -2.02 3.09
CA GLU A 13 -8.01 -1.85 4.43
C GLU A 13 -6.78 -0.93 4.42
N VAL A 14 -5.95 -1.04 3.38
CA VAL A 14 -4.79 -0.16 3.20
C VAL A 14 -5.22 1.30 2.98
N VAL A 15 -6.24 1.53 2.15
CA VAL A 15 -6.78 2.89 1.95
C VAL A 15 -7.39 3.44 3.24
N VAL A 16 -8.13 2.64 4.00
CA VAL A 16 -8.74 3.06 5.27
C VAL A 16 -7.66 3.45 6.28
N SER A 17 -6.53 2.74 6.33
CA SER A 17 -5.44 3.06 7.26
C SER A 17 -4.80 4.43 7.06
N ASP A 18 -4.88 5.00 5.85
CA ASP A 18 -4.42 6.36 5.55
C ASP A 18 -5.40 7.44 6.08
N ILE A 19 -6.66 7.08 6.30
CA ILE A 19 -7.73 7.99 6.72
C ILE A 19 -7.79 8.14 8.26
N GLU A 20 -7.41 7.09 8.99
CA GLU A 20 -7.52 7.05 10.45
C GLU A 20 -6.46 7.87 11.19
N GLU A 21 -5.28 8.10 10.59
CA GLU A 21 -4.17 8.81 11.22
C GLU A 21 -3.47 9.71 10.20
N ALA A 22 -3.28 11.00 10.53
CA ALA A 22 -2.76 11.99 9.59
C ALA A 22 -1.23 11.86 9.45
N GLY A 23 -0.77 11.06 8.50
CA GLY A 23 0.62 11.06 8.07
C GLY A 23 0.93 10.08 6.93
N ASP A 24 1.76 10.51 5.98
CA ASP A 24 2.27 9.72 4.82
C ASP A 24 2.92 8.37 5.18
N HIS A 25 3.10 8.08 6.48
CA HIS A 25 3.79 6.89 6.98
C HIS A 25 2.88 5.75 7.42
N ASP A 26 1.56 5.94 7.52
CA ASP A 26 0.67 4.94 8.12
C ASP A 26 0.41 3.75 7.19
N VAL A 27 0.28 4.00 5.88
CA VAL A 27 0.25 2.96 4.85
C VAL A 27 1.52 2.10 4.87
N PHE A 28 2.70 2.73 4.97
CA PHE A 28 3.97 2.01 5.02
C PHE A 28 4.07 1.12 6.26
N ARG A 29 3.72 1.64 7.44
CA ARG A 29 3.74 0.87 8.70
C ARG A 29 2.81 -0.34 8.63
N LYS A 30 1.61 -0.16 8.09
CA LYS A 30 0.65 -1.25 7.89
C LYS A 30 1.22 -2.33 6.97
N ILE A 31 1.67 -1.96 5.77
CA ILE A 31 2.19 -2.91 4.78
C ILE A 31 3.40 -3.67 5.34
N ARG A 32 4.33 -2.98 6.02
CA ARG A 32 5.49 -3.59 6.66
C ARG A 32 5.07 -4.65 7.69
N LYS A 33 4.16 -4.29 8.60
CA LYS A 33 3.63 -5.19 9.63
C LYS A 33 2.92 -6.40 9.03
N ASP A 34 2.11 -6.19 8.01
CA ASP A 34 1.36 -7.25 7.34
C ASP A 34 2.28 -8.20 6.56
N PHE A 35 3.36 -7.68 5.96
CA PHE A 35 4.38 -8.48 5.29
C PHE A 35 5.19 -9.30 6.30
N ASP A 36 5.57 -8.71 7.44
CA ASP A 36 6.26 -9.44 8.51
C ASP A 36 5.39 -10.57 9.07
N ALA A 37 4.12 -10.29 9.32
CA ALA A 37 3.16 -11.29 9.80
C ALA A 37 2.90 -12.41 8.78
N ALA A 38 2.98 -12.11 7.48
CA ALA A 38 2.81 -13.06 6.40
C ALA A 38 4.11 -13.77 5.96
N GLY A 39 5.26 -13.42 6.56
CA GLY A 39 6.57 -13.95 6.16
C GLY A 39 7.01 -13.54 4.76
N VAL A 40 6.54 -12.39 4.26
CA VAL A 40 6.89 -11.86 2.94
C VAL A 40 8.19 -11.07 3.04
N GLU A 41 9.25 -11.63 2.47
CA GLU A 41 10.55 -10.96 2.40
C GLU A 41 10.55 -9.88 1.29
N GLN A 42 10.37 -8.64 1.73
CA GLN A 42 10.60 -7.44 0.94
C GLN A 42 11.33 -6.43 1.81
N SER A 43 12.28 -5.69 1.25
CA SER A 43 12.95 -4.62 1.99
C SER A 43 12.08 -3.37 2.07
N ASP A 44 12.31 -2.56 3.09
CA ASP A 44 11.60 -1.29 3.27
C ASP A 44 11.82 -0.34 2.08
N HIS A 45 13.00 -0.38 1.48
CA HIS A 45 13.29 0.41 0.29
C HIS A 45 12.42 -0.02 -0.91
N GLN A 46 12.24 -1.33 -1.11
CA GLN A 46 11.40 -1.84 -2.19
C GLN A 46 9.93 -1.45 -1.97
N ILE A 47 9.41 -1.58 -0.75
CA ILE A 47 8.03 -1.17 -0.41
C ILE A 47 7.84 0.32 -0.71
N ARG A 48 8.73 1.19 -0.22
CA ARG A 48 8.64 2.64 -0.43
C ARG A 48 8.73 3.02 -1.89
N ARG A 49 9.68 2.41 -2.63
CA ARG A 49 9.82 2.64 -4.07
C ARG A 49 8.54 2.31 -4.82
N THR A 50 7.91 1.18 -4.52
CA THR A 50 6.65 0.79 -5.16
C THR A 50 5.52 1.76 -4.80
N MET A 51 5.45 2.23 -3.55
CA MET A 51 4.48 3.27 -3.16
C MET A 51 4.67 4.56 -3.99
N ASP A 52 5.90 5.03 -4.15
CA ASP A 52 6.21 6.23 -4.94
C ASP A 52 5.84 6.04 -6.43
N GLU A 53 6.16 4.87 -7.00
CA GLU A 53 5.82 4.51 -8.38
C GLU A 53 4.30 4.49 -8.60
N LEU A 54 3.53 3.94 -7.64
CA LEU A 54 2.07 3.89 -7.72
C LEU A 54 1.43 5.27 -7.51
N MET A 55 2.00 6.12 -6.65
CA MET A 55 1.54 7.49 -6.49
C MET A 55 1.73 8.29 -7.80
N ALA A 56 2.88 8.16 -8.45
CA ALA A 56 3.12 8.79 -9.75
C ALA A 56 2.10 8.32 -10.80
N GLN A 57 1.84 7.02 -10.86
CA GLN A 57 0.82 6.45 -11.76
C GLN A 57 -0.59 6.96 -11.44
N ALA A 58 -0.97 7.04 -10.15
CA ALA A 58 -2.27 7.56 -9.74
C ALA A 58 -2.45 9.03 -10.14
N ILE A 59 -1.41 9.85 -9.98
CA ILE A 59 -1.41 11.25 -10.43
C ILE A 59 -1.62 11.33 -11.95
N GLU A 60 -0.92 10.49 -12.72
CA GLU A 60 -1.08 10.44 -14.18
C GLU A 60 -2.49 10.03 -14.61
N GLN A 61 -3.06 9.01 -13.96
CA GLN A 61 -4.42 8.54 -14.22
C GLN A 61 -5.47 9.63 -13.99
N ILE A 62 -5.32 10.42 -12.92
CA ILE A 62 -6.21 11.55 -12.62
C ILE A 62 -6.02 12.71 -13.60
N ARG A 63 -4.80 12.94 -14.09
CA ARG A 63 -4.52 14.01 -15.06
C ARG A 63 -5.02 13.68 -16.47
N ASN A 64 -5.03 12.41 -16.83
CA ASN A 64 -5.44 11.91 -18.14
C ASN A 64 -6.90 11.41 -18.15
N THR A 65 -7.69 11.74 -17.12
CA THR A 65 -9.14 11.55 -17.08
C THR A 65 -9.87 12.76 -17.66
#